data_AF-A0A2S9VA06-F1
#
_entry.id   AF-A0A2S9VA06-F1
#
_cell.length_a   1.000
_cell.length_b   1.000
_cell.length_c   1.000
_cell.angle_alpha   90.00
_cell.angle_beta   90.00
_cell.angle_gamma   90.00
#
_symmetry.space_group_name_H-M   'P 1'
#
loop_
_entity.id
_entity.type
_entity.pdbx_description
1 polymer ?
#
loop_
_entity_poly.entity_id
_entity_poly.type
_entity_poly.pdbx_seq_one_letter_code
_entity_poly.pdbx_strand_id
1 'polypeptide(L)'
;MAKIKKKLTPAQRRIKKAATSERQKKYQWVFMSGKQVKIKLPPTVDGIPVDQFIDENADPIWLHQNEVWELMPVEEPIPAPASPTEAVVMEDENGIPF
;
A
#
# COMPACT_ATOMS: atom_id res chain seq x y z
N MET A 1 -17.01 -20.56 55.94
CA MET A 1 -17.86 -20.99 54.80
C MET A 1 -17.07 -20.85 53.49
N ALA A 2 -16.95 -21.92 52.71
CA ALA A 2 -16.24 -21.87 51.43
C ALA A 2 -17.14 -21.23 50.35
N LYS A 3 -16.62 -20.20 49.66
CA LYS A 3 -17.35 -19.52 48.58
C LYS A 3 -17.54 -20.49 47.39
N ILE A 4 -18.78 -20.72 46.97
CA ILE A 4 -19.09 -21.57 45.81
C ILE A 4 -18.65 -20.86 44.53
N LYS A 5 -17.70 -21.44 43.78
CA LYS A 5 -17.27 -20.92 42.47
C LYS A 5 -18.33 -21.23 41.42
N LYS A 6 -19.08 -20.21 40.96
CA LYS A 6 -19.98 -20.34 39.81
C LYS A 6 -19.20 -20.61 38.54
N LYS A 7 -19.56 -21.68 37.82
CA LYS A 7 -19.01 -21.95 36.49
C LYS A 7 -19.64 -21.00 35.47
N LEU A 8 -18.84 -20.55 34.52
CA LEU A 8 -19.29 -19.68 33.44
C LEU A 8 -20.23 -20.43 32.50
N THR A 9 -21.39 -19.83 32.18
CA THR A 9 -22.35 -20.42 31.22
C THR A 9 -21.78 -20.40 29.79
N PRO A 10 -22.27 -21.27 28.89
CA PRO A 10 -21.81 -21.28 27.49
C PRO A 10 -21.97 -19.93 26.79
N ALA A 11 -23.07 -19.21 27.05
CA ALA A 11 -23.32 -17.89 26.48
C ALA A 11 -22.27 -16.86 26.93
N GLN A 12 -21.93 -16.84 28.22
CA GLN A 12 -20.90 -15.95 28.77
C GLN A 12 -19.52 -16.24 28.16
N ARG A 13 -19.21 -17.51 27.86
CA ARG A 13 -17.96 -17.87 27.17
C ARG A 13 -17.91 -17.31 25.75
N ARG A 14 -19.03 -17.36 25.00
CA ARG A 14 -19.11 -16.82 23.64
C ARG A 14 -18.91 -15.30 23.63
N ILE A 15 -19.57 -14.58 24.53
CA ILE A 15 -19.40 -13.13 24.69
C ILE A 15 -17.94 -12.79 25.00
N LYS A 16 -17.32 -13.51 25.94
CA LYS A 16 -15.90 -13.31 26.27
C LYS A 16 -14.99 -13.57 25.07
N LYS A 17 -15.26 -14.62 24.29
CA LYS A 17 -14.50 -14.95 23.09
C LYS A 17 -14.62 -13.84 22.03
N ALA A 18 -15.84 -13.37 21.75
CA ALA A 18 -16.09 -12.27 20.82
C ALA A 18 -15.35 -10.98 21.24
N ALA A 19 -15.49 -10.57 22.51
CA ALA A 19 -14.79 -9.40 23.03
C ALA A 19 -13.26 -9.54 22.98
N THR A 20 -12.74 -10.77 23.13
CA THR A 20 -11.31 -11.04 23.00
C THR A 20 -10.86 -10.92 21.54
N SER A 21 -11.63 -11.49 20.60
CA SER A 21 -11.31 -11.37 19.17
C SER A 21 -11.38 -9.94 18.66
N GLU A 22 -12.35 -9.13 19.09
CA GLU A 22 -12.43 -7.71 18.75
C GLU A 22 -11.22 -6.94 19.27
N ARG A 23 -10.78 -7.24 20.49
CA ARG A 23 -9.56 -6.64 21.06
C ARG A 23 -8.30 -7.05 20.32
N GLN A 24 -8.20 -8.30 19.87
CA GLN A 24 -7.05 -8.78 19.09
C GLN A 24 -6.98 -8.15 17.70
N LYS A 25 -8.13 -7.89 17.06
CA LYS A 25 -8.19 -7.16 15.80
C LYS A 25 -7.71 -5.71 15.94
N LYS A 26 -8.02 -5.06 17.06
CA LYS A 26 -7.70 -3.64 17.29
C LYS A 26 -6.32 -3.40 17.89
N TYR A 27 -5.77 -4.36 18.63
CA TYR A 27 -4.55 -4.17 19.41
C TYR A 27 -3.64 -5.40 19.36
N GLN A 28 -2.34 -5.15 19.35
CA GLN A 28 -1.30 -6.16 19.44
C GLN A 28 -0.42 -5.95 20.67
N TRP A 29 0.13 -7.04 21.19
CA TRP A 29 1.16 -6.99 22.22
C TRP A 29 2.52 -6.95 21.53
N VAL A 30 3.29 -5.90 21.79
CA VAL A 30 4.65 -5.72 21.27
C VAL A 30 5.59 -5.64 22.47
N PHE A 31 6.77 -6.21 22.33
CA PHE A 31 7.81 -6.07 23.35
C PHE A 31 8.62 -4.81 23.07
N MET A 32 8.49 -3.80 23.93
CA MET A 32 9.24 -2.56 23.84
C MET A 32 10.12 -2.41 25.07
N SER A 33 11.43 -2.27 24.87
CA SER A 33 12.39 -1.90 25.93
C SER A 33 12.31 -2.79 27.18
N GLY A 34 12.22 -4.11 26.99
CA GLY A 34 12.16 -5.07 28.09
C GLY A 34 10.75 -5.29 28.68
N LYS A 35 9.73 -4.59 28.18
CA LYS A 35 8.35 -4.65 28.70
C LYS A 35 7.37 -5.08 27.61
N GLN A 36 6.39 -5.89 27.98
CA GLN A 36 5.30 -6.25 27.09
C GLN A 36 4.24 -5.13 27.13
N VAL A 37 4.08 -4.41 26.02
CA VAL A 37 3.19 -3.24 25.89
C VAL A 37 2.10 -3.54 24.86
N LYS A 38 0.88 -3.06 25.12
CA LYS A 38 -0.25 -3.21 24.22
C LYS A 38 -0.43 -1.96 23.36
N ILE A 39 -0.29 -2.09 22.04
CA ILE A 39 -0.32 -1.00 21.07
C ILE A 39 -1.49 -1.22 20.10
N LYS A 40 -2.04 -0.14 19.53
CA LYS A 40 -3.03 -0.24 18.44
C LYS A 40 -2.35 -0.84 17.20
N LEU A 41 -3.04 -1.72 16.49
CA LEU A 41 -2.53 -2.24 15.23
C LEU A 41 -2.34 -1.07 14.25
N PRO A 42 -1.18 -0.93 13.58
CA PRO A 42 -1.07 0.02 12.49
C PRO A 42 -2.13 -0.32 11.42
N PRO A 43 -2.71 0.69 10.75
CA PRO A 43 -3.67 0.44 9.69
C PRO A 43 -3.00 -0.45 8.65
N THR A 44 -3.59 -1.63 8.42
CA THR A 44 -3.11 -2.63 7.47
C THR A 44 -4.27 -2.87 6.53
N VAL A 45 -4.07 -2.60 5.23
CA VAL A 45 -5.09 -2.78 4.19
C VAL A 45 -4.91 -4.18 3.61
N ASP A 46 -5.92 -5.04 3.70
CA ASP A 46 -5.91 -6.42 3.19
C ASP A 46 -4.69 -7.29 3.60
N GLY A 47 -4.10 -7.01 4.76
CA GLY A 47 -2.93 -7.73 5.27
C GLY A 47 -1.58 -7.17 4.81
N ILE A 48 -1.60 -6.12 3.99
CA ILE A 48 -0.43 -5.37 3.51
C ILE A 48 -0.35 -4.06 4.34
N PRO A 49 0.84 -3.66 4.83
CA PRO A 49 0.99 -2.36 5.48
C PRO A 49 0.61 -1.24 4.51
N VAL A 50 0.02 -0.16 5.03
CA VAL A 50 -0.47 0.96 4.21
C VAL A 50 0.60 1.52 3.28
N ASP A 51 1.85 1.60 3.74
CA ASP A 51 2.96 2.13 2.94
C ASP A 51 3.18 1.28 1.67
N GLN A 52 3.25 -0.05 1.80
CA GLN A 52 3.38 -0.94 0.64
C GLN A 52 2.14 -0.90 -0.27
N PHE A 53 0.95 -0.74 0.31
CA PHE A 53 -0.27 -0.61 -0.48
C PHE A 53 -0.26 0.66 -1.34
N ILE A 54 0.28 1.75 -0.80
CA ILE A 54 0.47 3.01 -1.53
C ILE A 54 1.47 2.81 -2.67
N ASP A 55 2.63 2.20 -2.40
CA ASP A 55 3.66 1.97 -3.42
C ASP A 55 3.14 1.16 -4.62
N GLU A 56 2.29 0.15 -4.37
CA GLU A 56 1.78 -0.75 -5.42
C GLU A 56 0.58 -0.17 -6.20
N ASN A 57 -0.26 0.66 -5.57
CA ASN A 57 -1.57 1.06 -6.12
C ASN A 57 -1.73 2.57 -6.36
N ALA A 58 -0.80 3.42 -5.91
CA ALA A 58 -1.00 4.86 -5.99
C ALA A 58 -0.90 5.40 -7.43
N ASP A 59 -1.95 6.12 -7.85
CA ASP A 59 -1.93 6.89 -9.08
C ASP A 59 -0.98 8.10 -8.97
N PRO A 60 -0.36 8.58 -10.06
CA PRO A 60 0.49 9.78 -10.05
C PRO A 60 -0.22 11.03 -9.50
N ILE A 61 -1.54 11.13 -9.74
CA ILE A 61 -2.39 12.20 -9.19
C ILE A 61 -2.45 12.11 -7.66
N TRP A 62 -2.58 10.88 -7.14
CA TRP A 62 -2.62 10.64 -5.70
C TRP A 62 -1.27 10.92 -5.04
N LEU A 63 -0.17 10.49 -5.67
CA LEU A 63 1.20 10.77 -5.19
C LEU A 63 1.46 12.28 -5.13
N HIS A 64 0.97 13.03 -6.13
CA HIS A 64 1.09 14.48 -6.15
C HIS A 64 0.29 15.15 -5.01
N GLN A 65 -0.93 14.70 -4.74
CA GLN A 65 -1.76 15.29 -3.68
C GLN A 65 -1.23 15.01 -2.27
N ASN A 66 -0.53 13.90 -2.07
CA ASN A 66 0.02 13.49 -0.77
C ASN A 66 1.51 13.83 -0.61
N GLU A 67 2.08 14.60 -1.53
CA GLU A 67 3.49 15.02 -1.54
C GLU A 67 4.51 13.86 -1.56
N VAL A 68 4.11 12.70 -2.10
CA VAL A 68 4.91 11.45 -2.13
C VAL A 68 5.51 11.21 -3.52
N TRP A 69 6.15 12.24 -4.08
CA TRP A 69 6.71 12.21 -5.45
C TRP A 69 7.89 11.25 -5.62
N GLU A 70 8.55 10.85 -4.53
CA GLU A 70 9.68 9.92 -4.55
C GLU A 70 9.30 8.54 -5.11
N LEU A 71 8.02 8.19 -5.06
CA LEU A 71 7.47 6.93 -5.59
C LEU A 71 7.04 7.04 -7.06
N MET A 72 7.12 8.23 -7.68
CA MET A 72 6.79 8.35 -9.09
C MET A 72 7.81 7.58 -9.92
N PRO A 73 7.39 6.72 -10.85
CA PRO A 73 8.32 6.11 -11.78
C PRO A 73 8.98 7.23 -12.57
N VAL A 74 10.29 7.37 -12.44
CA VAL A 74 11.08 8.24 -13.30
C VAL A 74 10.84 7.73 -14.71
N GLU A 75 10.25 8.56 -15.57
CA GLU A 75 10.20 8.30 -17.00
C GLU A 75 11.66 8.18 -17.44
N GLU A 76 12.15 6.94 -17.55
CA GLU A 76 13.40 6.68 -18.26
C GLU A 76 13.23 7.35 -19.62
N PRO A 77 14.14 8.27 -20.00
CA PRO A 77 14.01 8.94 -21.27
C PRO A 77 14.04 7.85 -22.33
N ILE A 78 12.88 7.60 -22.93
CA ILE A 78 12.76 6.82 -24.15
C ILE A 78 13.87 7.37 -25.04
N PRO A 79 14.89 6.58 -25.42
CA PRO A 79 15.95 7.08 -26.28
C PRO A 79 15.23 7.65 -27.49
N ALA A 80 15.36 8.98 -27.65
CA ALA A 80 14.61 9.70 -28.67
C ALA A 80 14.77 8.92 -29.99
N PRO A 81 13.68 8.50 -30.67
CA PRO A 81 13.85 8.00 -32.02
C PRO A 81 14.56 9.13 -32.76
N ALA A 82 15.73 8.80 -33.31
CA ALA A 82 16.63 9.73 -33.94
C ALA A 82 15.83 10.81 -34.70
N SER A 83 16.08 12.06 -34.33
CA SER A 83 15.54 13.26 -34.96
C SER A 83 15.36 13.08 -36.48
N PRO A 84 14.21 13.45 -37.06
CA PRO A 84 13.96 13.38 -38.49
C PRO A 84 14.76 14.50 -39.18
N THR A 85 16.04 14.25 -39.48
CA THR A 85 16.89 15.26 -40.18
C THR A 85 17.74 14.67 -41.30
N GLU A 86 17.62 13.38 -41.60
CA GLU A 86 18.30 12.76 -42.76
C GLU A 86 17.31 12.14 -43.77
N ALA A 87 16.12 12.74 -43.92
CA ALA A 87 15.24 12.50 -45.06
C ALA A 87 15.04 13.80 -45.85
N VAL A 88 16.15 14.47 -46.18
CA VAL A 88 16.22 15.41 -47.29
C VAL A 88 17.44 15.02 -48.12
N VAL A 89 17.33 13.90 -48.85
CA VAL A 89 18.02 13.79 -50.13
C VAL A 89 17.06 14.42 -51.11
N MET A 90 17.43 15.60 -51.61
CA MET A 90 16.75 16.26 -52.71
C MET A 90 16.83 15.33 -53.92
N GLU A 91 15.75 14.63 -54.22
CA GLU A 91 15.55 14.05 -55.53
C GLU A 91 14.67 15.02 -56.32
N ASP A 92 15.31 15.76 -57.21
CA ASP A 92 14.69 16.31 -58.41
C ASP A 92 15.82 16.66 -59.38
N GLU A 93 15.98 15.87 -60.45
CA GLU A 93 16.31 16.34 -61.81
C GLU A 93 15.99 15.25 -62.87
N ASN A 94 14.75 14.76 -62.89
CA ASN A 94 14.09 14.33 -64.13
C ASN A 94 12.59 14.61 -63.96
N GLY A 95 12.24 15.90 -64.06
CA GLY A 95 10.89 16.40 -63.88
C GLY A 95 9.90 15.88 -64.92
N ILE A 96 8.72 15.48 -64.45
CA ILE A 96 7.36 15.70 -64.97
C ILE A 96 6.40 15.07 -63.93
N PRO A 97 5.49 15.84 -63.29
CA PRO A 97 4.56 15.31 -62.28
C PRO A 97 3.32 14.65 -62.92
N PHE A 98 2.85 13.55 -62.33
CA PHE A 98 1.48 13.02 -62.52
C PHE A 98 0.67 13.24 -61.25
#